data_AF-A0A3B8JWH6-F1
#
_entry.id   AF-A0A3B8JWH6-F1
#
_cell.length_a   1.000
_cell.length_b   1.000
_cell.length_c   1.000
_cell.angle_alpha   90.00
_cell.angle_beta   90.00
_cell.angle_gamma   90.00
#
_symmetry.space_group_name_H-M   'P 1'
#
loop_
_entity.id
_entity.type
_entity.pdbx_description
1 polymer ?
#
loop_
_entity_poly.entity_id
_entity_poly.type
_entity_poly.pdbx_seq_one_letter_code
_entity_poly.pdbx_strand_id
1 'polypeptide(L)'
;MSCQTRECQSYANLVVDVLNNQEQPLGESLKNLLGTLPRTDLSADILKTALLQFADSNPASCRWAIWILQNSDELKPYFYLIEESLDLIVKKLENQGICLT
;
A
#
# COMPACT_ATOMS: atom_id res chain seq x y z
N MET A 1 8.82 5.71 9.16
CA MET A 1 9.27 4.57 9.97
C MET A 1 8.33 3.41 9.64
N SER A 2 8.04 2.47 10.54
CA SER A 2 6.88 1.55 10.42
C SER A 2 5.88 1.92 11.52
N CYS A 3 4.61 1.55 11.36
CA CYS A 3 3.57 1.91 12.33
C CYS A 3 3.90 1.43 13.76
N GLN A 4 4.17 2.37 14.67
CA GLN A 4 4.49 2.09 16.07
C GLN A 4 3.29 2.25 17.02
N THR A 5 2.20 2.85 16.56
CA THR A 5 0.97 3.01 17.35
C THR A 5 -0.10 1.99 16.93
N ARG A 6 -0.95 1.62 17.88
CA ARG A 6 -2.10 0.73 17.63
C ARG A 6 -3.06 1.30 16.60
N GLU A 7 -3.24 2.62 16.59
CA GLU A 7 -4.09 3.31 15.62
C GLU A 7 -3.51 3.21 14.20
N CYS A 8 -2.21 3.51 14.02
CA CYS A 8 -1.52 3.36 12.75
C CYS A 8 -1.61 1.91 12.23
N GLN A 9 -1.41 0.92 13.11
CA GLN A 9 -1.54 -0.50 12.78
C GLN A 9 -2.98 -0.87 12.38
N SER A 10 -3.99 -0.29 13.04
CA SER A 10 -5.39 -0.52 12.68
C SER A 10 -5.67 -0.03 11.26
N TYR A 11 -5.18 1.16 10.89
CA TYR A 11 -5.31 1.66 9.52
C TYR A 11 -4.51 0.82 8.52
N ALA A 12 -3.30 0.37 8.89
CA ALA A 12 -2.50 -0.48 8.01
C ALA A 12 -3.22 -1.80 7.71
N ASN A 13 -3.84 -2.42 8.72
CA ASN A 13 -4.64 -3.63 8.52
C ASN A 13 -5.85 -3.38 7.60
N LEU A 14 -6.53 -2.23 7.72
CA LEU A 14 -7.61 -1.88 6.79
C LEU A 14 -7.13 -1.74 5.35
N VAL A 15 -5.93 -1.18 5.14
CA VAL A 15 -5.31 -1.12 3.80
C VAL A 15 -5.02 -2.53 3.31
N VAL A 16 -4.48 -3.42 4.15
CA VAL A 16 -4.24 -4.83 3.78
C VAL A 16 -5.55 -5.54 3.41
N ASP A 17 -6.64 -5.29 4.13
CA ASP A 17 -7.94 -5.88 3.81
C ASP A 17 -8.46 -5.41 2.44
N VAL A 18 -8.30 -4.12 2.12
CA VAL A 18 -8.64 -3.57 0.79
C VAL A 18 -7.75 -4.18 -0.30
N LEU A 19 -6.44 -4.33 -0.04
CA LEU A 19 -5.50 -4.96 -0.98
C LEU A 19 -5.83 -6.43 -1.24
N ASN A 20 -6.34 -7.15 -0.24
CA ASN A 20 -6.79 -8.54 -0.38
C ASN A 20 -8.14 -8.68 -1.07
N ASN A 21 -8.97 -7.63 -1.08
CA ASN A 21 -10.31 -7.69 -1.65
C ASN A 21 -10.27 -7.51 -3.18
N GLN A 22 -10.18 -8.63 -3.88
CA GLN A 22 -10.12 -8.67 -5.36
C GLN A 22 -11.48 -8.45 -6.05
N GLU A 23 -12.59 -8.34 -5.30
CA GLU A 23 -13.94 -8.22 -5.87
C GLU A 23 -14.34 -6.78 -6.26
N GLN A 24 -13.55 -5.78 -5.83
CA GLN A 24 -13.82 -4.36 -6.10
C GLN A 24 -12.76 -3.74 -7.03
N PRO A 25 -13.10 -2.64 -7.73
CA PRO A 25 -12.09 -1.85 -8.42
C PRO A 25 -11.10 -1.30 -7.38
N LEU A 26 -9.94 -1.95 -7.29
CA LEU A 26 -8.93 -1.68 -6.25
C LEU A 26 -8.52 -0.20 -6.22
N GLY A 27 -8.44 0.46 -7.37
CA GLY A 27 -8.13 1.89 -7.47
C GLY A 27 -9.10 2.76 -6.68
N GLU A 28 -10.40 2.53 -6.80
CA GLU A 28 -11.45 3.34 -6.19
C GLU A 28 -11.53 3.06 -4.69
N SER A 29 -11.44 1.79 -4.30
CA SER A 29 -11.42 1.38 -2.89
C SER A 29 -10.19 1.96 -2.18
N LEU A 30 -9.02 1.94 -2.82
CA LEU A 30 -7.81 2.57 -2.29
C LEU A 30 -7.95 4.09 -2.24
N LYS A 31 -8.49 4.74 -3.28
CA LYS A 31 -8.71 6.20 -3.29
C LYS A 31 -9.60 6.63 -2.13
N ASN A 32 -10.68 5.90 -1.89
CA ASN A 32 -11.61 6.17 -0.81
C ASN A 32 -10.92 5.97 0.55
N LEU A 33 -10.19 4.87 0.73
CA LEU A 33 -9.47 4.59 1.97
C LEU A 33 -8.38 5.64 2.25
N LEU A 34 -7.54 5.96 1.26
CA LEU A 34 -6.50 6.99 1.37
C LEU A 34 -7.10 8.37 1.71
N GLY A 35 -8.30 8.66 1.21
CA GLY A 35 -9.05 9.88 1.56
C GLY A 35 -9.59 9.92 2.99
N THR A 36 -9.73 8.76 3.64
CA THR A 36 -10.15 8.64 5.05
C THR A 36 -8.99 8.59 6.03
N LEU A 37 -7.76 8.38 5.54
CA LEU A 37 -6.59 8.39 6.40
C LEU A 37 -6.43 9.77 7.04
N PRO A 38 -6.02 9.82 8.32
CA PRO A 38 -5.72 11.10 8.95
C PRO A 38 -4.67 11.85 8.11
N ARG A 39 -4.94 13.14 7.82
CA ARG A 39 -4.01 14.04 7.11
C ARG A 39 -2.85 14.43 8.03
N THR A 40 -2.07 13.44 8.39
CA THR A 40 -0.89 13.55 9.25
C THR A 40 0.28 12.85 8.56
N ASP A 41 1.48 13.07 9.09
CA ASP A 41 2.72 12.42 8.65
C ASP A 41 2.69 10.88 8.77
N LEU A 42 1.60 10.31 9.33
CA LEU A 42 1.40 8.88 9.51
C LEU A 42 0.88 8.17 8.26
N SER A 43 0.31 8.88 7.30
CA SER A 43 -0.28 8.27 6.10
C SER A 43 0.73 7.42 5.31
N ALA A 44 1.98 7.90 5.18
CA ALA A 44 3.04 7.16 4.49
C ALA A 44 3.44 5.91 5.29
N ASP A 45 3.56 6.05 6.61
CA ASP A 45 3.89 4.94 7.50
C ASP A 45 2.79 3.87 7.52
N ILE A 46 1.52 4.26 7.42
CA ILE A 46 0.36 3.36 7.28
C ILE A 46 0.47 2.57 5.97
N LEU A 47 0.58 3.27 4.83
CA LEU A 47 0.61 2.63 3.51
C LEU A 47 1.82 1.71 3.37
N LYS A 48 2.99 2.18 3.79
CA LYS A 48 4.22 1.39 3.83
C LYS A 48 4.11 0.16 4.71
N THR A 49 3.54 0.28 5.91
CA THR A 49 3.35 -0.88 6.80
C THR A 49 2.42 -1.91 6.17
N ALA A 50 1.32 -1.46 5.57
CA ALA A 50 0.37 -2.33 4.90
C ALA A 50 1.00 -3.07 3.72
N LEU A 51 1.73 -2.36 2.86
CA LEU A 51 2.41 -2.97 1.71
C LEU A 51 3.51 -3.95 2.14
N LEU A 52 4.22 -3.67 3.23
CA LEU A 52 5.20 -4.61 3.78
C LEU A 52 4.55 -5.90 4.31
N GLN A 53 3.44 -5.78 5.03
CA GLN A 53 2.65 -6.93 5.52
C GLN A 53 2.04 -7.72 4.36
N PHE A 54 1.57 -7.01 3.33
CA PHE A 54 1.00 -7.63 2.14
C PHE A 54 2.08 -8.34 1.30
N ALA A 55 3.26 -7.74 1.17
CA ALA A 55 4.42 -8.38 0.55
C ALA A 55 4.84 -9.66 1.30
N ASP A 56 4.77 -9.68 2.63
CA ASP A 56 5.12 -10.89 3.41
C ASP A 56 4.09 -12.01 3.29
N SER A 57 2.80 -11.66 3.19
CA SER A 57 1.71 -12.64 3.17
C SER A 57 1.36 -13.12 1.76
N ASN A 58 1.36 -12.22 0.77
CA ASN A 58 1.04 -12.54 -0.62
C ASN A 58 1.92 -11.72 -1.59
N PRO A 59 3.17 -12.13 -1.78
CA PRO A 59 4.14 -11.37 -2.58
C PRO A 59 3.71 -11.13 -4.05
N ALA A 60 3.05 -12.12 -4.67
CA ALA A 60 2.59 -12.03 -6.06
C ALA A 60 1.42 -11.04 -6.23
N SER A 61 0.44 -11.08 -5.32
CA SER A 61 -0.64 -10.10 -5.30
C SER A 61 -0.11 -8.71 -4.93
N CYS A 62 0.92 -8.62 -4.10
CA CYS A 62 1.58 -7.37 -3.77
C CYS A 62 2.19 -6.70 -5.01
N ARG A 63 2.86 -7.47 -5.88
CA ARG A 63 3.32 -6.96 -7.19
C ARG A 63 2.17 -6.37 -8.01
N TRP A 64 1.04 -7.06 -8.11
CA TRP A 64 -0.12 -6.56 -8.86
C TRP A 64 -0.71 -5.29 -8.25
N ALA A 65 -0.83 -5.24 -6.93
CA ALA A 65 -1.28 -4.05 -6.21
C ALA A 65 -0.36 -2.84 -6.43
N ILE A 66 0.95 -3.04 -6.40
CA ILE A 66 1.93 -1.98 -6.68
C ILE A 66 1.73 -1.42 -8.09
N TRP A 67 1.50 -2.30 -9.08
CA TRP A 67 1.21 -1.86 -10.44
C TRP A 67 -0.03 -0.95 -10.49
N ILE A 68 -1.11 -1.31 -9.78
CA ILE A 68 -2.32 -0.47 -9.70
C ILE A 68 -2.04 0.86 -9.02
N LEU A 69 -1.30 0.85 -7.90
CA LEU A 69 -0.91 2.07 -7.19
C LEU A 69 -0.17 3.06 -8.08
N GLN A 70 0.69 2.57 -8.97
CA GLN A 70 1.50 3.41 -9.87
C GLN A 70 0.76 3.85 -11.14
N ASN A 71 -0.24 3.09 -11.60
CA ASN A 71 -0.86 3.29 -12.92
C ASN A 71 -2.32 3.74 -12.88
N SER A 72 -2.98 3.73 -11.71
CA SER A 72 -4.38 4.13 -11.61
C SER A 72 -4.55 5.65 -11.64
N ASP A 73 -5.35 6.14 -12.58
CA ASP A 73 -5.75 7.55 -12.66
C ASP A 73 -6.48 8.04 -11.41
N GLU A 74 -7.20 7.14 -10.73
CA GLU A 74 -7.95 7.44 -9.51
C GLU A 74 -7.05 7.77 -8.32
N LEU A 75 -5.81 7.29 -8.37
CA LEU A 75 -4.81 7.44 -7.30
C LEU A 75 -3.84 8.59 -7.55
N LYS A 76 -3.93 9.29 -8.69
CA LYS A 76 -3.12 10.48 -9.01
C LYS A 76 -3.00 11.48 -7.85
N PRO A 77 -4.07 11.83 -7.10
CA PRO A 77 -3.97 12.74 -5.97
C PRO A 77 -3.04 12.26 -4.83
N TYR A 78 -2.77 10.95 -4.77
CA TYR A 78 -1.99 10.30 -3.72
C TYR A 78 -0.66 9.75 -4.23
N PHE A 79 -0.23 10.04 -5.46
CA PHE A 79 1.03 9.54 -6.00
C PHE A 79 2.24 9.90 -5.14
N TYR A 80 2.28 11.10 -4.57
CA TYR A 80 3.36 11.49 -3.65
C TYR A 80 3.52 10.51 -2.47
N LEU A 81 2.39 10.04 -1.92
CA LEU A 81 2.33 9.12 -0.80
C LEU A 81 2.78 7.72 -1.21
N ILE A 82 2.36 7.31 -2.41
CA ILE A 82 2.69 6.03 -3.01
C ILE A 82 4.18 5.95 -3.30
N GLU A 83 4.75 6.97 -3.95
CA GLU A 83 6.19 7.04 -4.25
C GLU A 83 7.04 6.93 -2.98
N GLU A 84 6.70 7.68 -1.94
CA GLU A 84 7.39 7.62 -0.64
C GLU A 84 7.32 6.21 0.01
N SER A 85 6.21 5.52 -0.21
CA SER A 85 5.95 4.21 0.40
C SER A 85 6.55 3.04 -0.37
N LEU A 86 6.85 3.17 -1.67
CA LEU A 86 7.20 2.04 -2.54
C LEU A 86 8.68 1.65 -2.50
N ASP A 87 9.59 2.60 -2.24
CA ASP A 87 11.03 2.43 -2.42
C ASP A 87 11.64 1.26 -1.60
N LEU A 88 11.07 1.00 -0.41
CA LEU A 88 11.48 -0.10 0.47
C LEU A 88 10.77 -1.41 0.15
N ILE A 89 9.57 -1.36 -0.43
CA ILE A 89 8.76 -2.53 -0.77
C ILE A 89 9.31 -3.17 -2.04
N VAL A 90 9.69 -2.34 -3.02
CA VAL A 90 10.39 -2.76 -4.25
C VAL A 90 11.62 -3.58 -3.90
N LYS A 91 12.53 -3.01 -3.08
CA LYS A 91 13.75 -3.71 -2.63
C LYS A 91 13.44 -5.00 -1.89
N LYS A 92 12.35 -5.03 -1.11
CA LYS A 92 11.94 -6.23 -0.37
C LYS A 92 11.47 -7.33 -1.32
N LEU A 93 10.62 -7.01 -2.28
CA LEU A 93 10.11 -7.96 -3.28
C LEU A 93 11.25 -8.49 -4.16
N GLU A 94 12.17 -7.61 -4.59
CA GLU A 94 13.36 -8.01 -5.35
C GLU A 94 14.25 -8.98 -4.54
N ASN A 95 14.48 -8.71 -3.26
CA ASN A 95 15.21 -9.61 -2.35
C ASN A 95 14.50 -10.96 -2.14
N GLN A 96 13.17 -11.00 -2.32
CA GLN A 96 12.38 -12.23 -2.30
C GLN A 96 12.34 -12.94 -3.67
N GLY A 97 13.09 -12.44 -4.67
CA GLY A 97 13.15 -13.00 -6.02
C GLY A 97 11.97 -12.58 -6.91
N ILE A 98 11.18 -11.60 -6.50
CA ILE A 98 10.02 -11.11 -7.24
C ILE A 98 10.41 -9.86 -7.99
N CYS A 99 10.62 -10.03 -9.28
CA CYS A 99 10.94 -8.92 -10.16
C CYS A 99 9.68 -8.08 -10.39
N LEU A 100 9.80 -6.75 -10.28
CA LEU A 100 8.73 -5.82 -10.57
C LEU A 100 8.74 -5.32 -12.03
N THR A 101 9.75 -5.71 -12.82
CA THR A 101 9.88 -5.46 -14.27
C THR A 101 8.90 -6.26 -15.09
#